data_AF-E6PV10-F1
#
_entry.id   AF-E6PV10-F1
#
_cell.length_a   1.000
_cell.length_b   1.000
_cell.length_c   1.000
_cell.angle_alpha   90.00
_cell.angle_beta   90.00
_cell.angle_gamma   90.00
#
_symmetry.space_group_name_H-M   'P 1'
#
loop_
_entity.id
_entity.type
_entity.pdbx_description
1 polymer ?
#
loop_
_entity_poly.entity_id
_entity_poly.type
_entity_poly.pdbx_seq_one_letter_code
_entity_poly.pdbx_strand_id
1 'polypeptide(L)'
;MLAPRMWKMMASRLRRRWRDCRPCGGSSEQKRRGWMRRLTQISRGWAMAGDWREILLGRSCSKIGSGATPRGGKKSYLGGNTALIRSQNIYHDRLIRDGLVFIDAEQADDLRNVIVEEGDVLLNITGDSVARCCQVAADC
;
A
#
# COMPACT_ATOMS: atom_id res chain seq x y z
N MET A 1 -29.37 3.80 8.96
CA MET A 1 -28.03 4.06 9.55
C MET A 1 -26.98 3.51 8.60
N LEU A 2 -26.34 4.35 7.79
CA LEU A 2 -25.27 3.94 6.89
C LEU A 2 -23.95 3.91 7.67
N ALA A 3 -23.29 2.76 7.70
CA ALA A 3 -21.98 2.61 8.33
C ALA A 3 -20.96 3.61 7.73
N PRO A 4 -20.16 4.33 8.54
CA PRO A 4 -19.22 5.30 8.01
C PRO A 4 -18.07 4.56 7.32
N ARG A 5 -17.86 4.90 6.04
CA ARG A 5 -16.86 4.27 5.16
C ARG A 5 -15.46 4.52 5.72
N MET A 6 -14.80 3.44 6.13
CA MET A 6 -13.43 3.45 6.63
C MET A 6 -12.48 3.68 5.45
N TRP A 7 -11.71 4.77 5.49
CA TRP A 7 -10.72 5.07 4.45
C TRP A 7 -9.40 4.41 4.82
N LYS A 8 -8.97 3.50 3.95
CA LYS A 8 -7.73 2.73 4.06
C LYS A 8 -6.82 3.10 2.90
N MET A 9 -5.53 3.32 3.17
CA MET A 9 -4.48 3.59 2.17
C MET A 9 -3.34 2.62 2.40
N MET A 10 -2.95 1.85 1.39
CA MET A 10 -1.82 0.92 1.55
C MET A 10 -0.50 1.63 1.26
N ALA A 11 0.47 1.48 2.16
CA ALA A 11 1.87 1.76 1.90
C ALA A 11 2.64 0.44 1.89
N SER A 12 3.44 0.22 0.85
CA SER A 12 4.28 -0.97 0.75
C SER A 12 5.74 -0.61 0.51
N ARG A 13 6.63 -1.22 1.29
CA ARG A 13 8.07 -1.01 1.16
C ARG A 13 8.71 -2.09 0.32
N LEU A 14 9.19 -1.76 -0.86
CA LEU A 14 9.86 -2.71 -1.76
C LEU A 14 11.38 -2.65 -1.57
N ARG A 15 11.93 -3.51 -0.69
CA ARG A 15 13.38 -3.70 -0.59
C ARG A 15 13.86 -4.81 -1.51
N ARG A 16 13.85 -4.64 -2.84
CA ARG A 16 14.74 -5.39 -3.76
C ARG A 16 15.06 -4.58 -5.00
N ARG A 17 16.33 -4.19 -5.14
CA ARG A 17 16.94 -3.91 -6.46
C ARG A 17 16.90 -5.24 -7.22
N TRP A 18 16.26 -5.27 -8.38
CA TRP A 18 16.14 -6.46 -9.25
C TRP A 18 17.50 -6.84 -9.86
N ARG A 19 18.44 -7.28 -9.02
CA ARG A 19 19.62 -8.03 -9.45
C ARG A 19 19.86 -9.14 -8.43
N ASP A 20 19.93 -10.36 -8.95
CA ASP A 20 20.45 -11.57 -8.31
C ASP A 20 19.48 -12.37 -7.43
N CYS A 21 18.61 -13.15 -8.08
CA CYS A 21 18.01 -14.34 -7.48
C CYS A 21 18.89 -15.57 -7.77
N ARG A 22 19.59 -16.09 -6.75
CA ARG A 22 19.98 -17.51 -6.69
C ARG A 22 18.90 -18.30 -5.94
N PRO A 23 18.53 -19.51 -6.38
CA PRO A 23 17.57 -20.34 -5.66
C PRO A 23 18.26 -21.15 -4.56
N CYS A 24 17.76 -21.08 -3.34
CA CYS A 24 18.02 -22.07 -2.29
C CYS A 24 16.68 -22.72 -1.92
N GLY A 25 16.60 -24.03 -2.12
CA GLY A 25 15.42 -24.84 -1.81
C GLY A 25 15.24 -25.06 -0.31
N GLY A 26 14.00 -25.32 0.09
CA GLY A 26 13.63 -25.67 1.45
C GLY A 26 12.15 -26.06 1.52
N SER A 27 11.91 -27.34 1.79
CA SER A 27 10.63 -28.01 1.91
C SER A 27 9.78 -27.52 3.07
N SER A 28 8.48 -27.35 2.87
CA SER A 28 7.41 -27.89 3.74
C SER A 28 6.06 -27.26 3.38
N GLU A 29 5.00 -27.92 3.85
CA GLU A 29 3.64 -27.40 3.94
C GLU A 29 2.67 -27.73 2.78
N GLN A 30 2.73 -29.01 2.46
CA GLN A 30 1.66 -29.88 2.00
C GLN A 30 0.37 -29.82 2.89
N LYS A 31 -0.25 -28.65 3.10
CA LYS A 31 -1.55 -28.59 3.82
C LYS A 31 -2.40 -27.32 3.63
N ARG A 32 -2.56 -26.83 2.40
CA ARG A 32 -3.58 -25.81 2.04
C ARG A 32 -4.43 -26.17 0.82
N ARG A 33 -4.60 -27.47 0.59
CA ARG A 33 -5.46 -28.03 -0.46
C ARG A 33 -6.92 -28.00 -0.01
N GLY A 34 -7.69 -27.01 -0.45
CA GLY A 34 -9.14 -27.01 -0.24
C GLY A 34 -9.89 -25.85 -0.90
N TRP A 35 -9.31 -24.65 -0.91
CA TRP A 35 -9.99 -23.44 -1.41
C TRP A 35 -9.43 -22.88 -2.71
N MET A 36 -8.37 -23.48 -3.25
CA MET A 36 -7.62 -22.99 -4.42
C MET A 36 -7.83 -23.89 -5.65
N ARG A 37 -9.09 -24.07 -6.08
CA ARG A 37 -9.43 -24.82 -7.30
C ARG A 37 -10.41 -24.11 -8.24
N ARG A 38 -10.67 -22.80 -8.04
CA ARG A 38 -11.63 -22.07 -8.87
C ARG A 38 -11.12 -20.73 -9.46
N LEU A 39 -9.81 -20.61 -9.68
CA LEU A 39 -9.22 -19.45 -10.37
C LEU A 39 -8.09 -19.79 -11.35
N THR A 40 -7.98 -21.04 -11.82
CA THR A 40 -7.06 -21.41 -12.92
C THR A 40 -7.78 -21.48 -14.27
N GLN A 41 -8.57 -20.46 -14.59
CA GLN A 41 -9.21 -20.38 -15.91
C GLN A 41 -9.41 -18.93 -16.38
N ILE A 42 -8.35 -18.12 -16.31
CA ILE A 42 -8.22 -16.91 -17.13
C ILE A 42 -6.77 -16.87 -17.63
N SER A 43 -6.43 -17.76 -18.55
CA SER A 43 -5.13 -17.76 -19.24
C SER A 43 -5.36 -17.75 -20.76
N ARG A 44 -5.86 -16.63 -21.27
CA ARG A 44 -5.74 -16.32 -22.70
C ARG A 44 -5.45 -14.84 -22.88
N GLY A 45 -4.22 -14.54 -23.33
CA GLY A 45 -3.94 -13.29 -24.03
C GLY A 45 -2.88 -12.38 -23.42
N TRP A 46 -1.71 -12.89 -23.03
CA TRP A 46 -0.41 -12.23 -23.24
C TRP A 46 0.70 -13.23 -22.91
N ALA A 47 1.32 -13.79 -23.94
CA ALA A 47 2.59 -14.50 -23.78
C ALA A 47 3.67 -13.43 -23.52
N MET A 48 3.87 -13.10 -22.25
CA MET A 48 4.96 -12.23 -21.83
C MET A 48 6.28 -12.94 -22.18
N ALA A 49 7.11 -12.33 -23.03
CA ALA A 49 8.41 -12.88 -23.39
C ALA A 49 9.31 -12.90 -22.14
N GLY A 50 9.50 -14.08 -21.55
CA GLY A 50 10.37 -14.33 -20.39
C GLY A 50 9.77 -15.26 -19.34
N ASP A 51 10.62 -15.86 -18.50
CA ASP A 51 10.24 -16.70 -17.35
C ASP A 51 9.63 -15.86 -16.20
N TRP A 52 8.46 -15.27 -16.44
CA TRP A 52 7.73 -14.55 -15.41
C TRP A 52 7.15 -15.52 -14.39
N ARG A 53 7.39 -15.25 -13.11
CA ARG A 53 6.86 -16.04 -11.99
C ARG A 53 5.87 -15.21 -11.20
N GLU A 54 4.73 -15.82 -10.89
CA GLU A 54 3.78 -15.23 -9.96
C GLU A 54 4.36 -15.20 -8.55
N ILE A 55 4.36 -14.03 -7.92
CA ILE A 55 4.81 -13.84 -6.54
C ILE A 55 3.74 -13.06 -5.77
N LEU A 56 3.56 -13.41 -4.50
CA LEU A 56 2.72 -12.63 -3.59
C LEU A 56 3.42 -11.32 -3.25
N LEU A 57 2.70 -10.19 -3.29
CA LEU A 57 3.23 -8.88 -2.89
C LEU A 57 3.83 -8.90 -1.49
N GLY A 58 3.17 -9.59 -0.54
CA GLY A 58 3.68 -9.75 0.82
C GLY A 58 5.03 -10.46 0.93
N ARG A 59 5.49 -11.18 -0.11
CA ARG A 59 6.84 -11.77 -0.17
C ARG A 59 7.89 -10.83 -0.78
N SER A 60 7.44 -9.80 -1.49
CA SER A 60 8.28 -8.85 -2.22
C SER A 60 8.45 -7.53 -1.47
N CYS A 61 7.53 -7.24 -0.55
CA CYS A 61 7.56 -6.04 0.29
C CYS A 61 8.04 -6.39 1.71
N SER A 62 8.84 -5.53 2.32
CA SER A 62 9.24 -5.68 3.74
C SER A 62 8.12 -5.33 4.71
N LYS A 63 7.14 -4.54 4.26
CA LYS A 63 5.96 -4.14 5.04
C LYS A 63 4.83 -3.81 4.08
N ILE A 64 3.60 -4.18 4.46
CA ILE A 64 2.37 -3.71 3.83
C ILE A 64 1.46 -3.27 4.97
N GLY A 65 1.20 -1.97 5.06
CA GLY A 65 0.37 -1.38 6.10
C GLY A 65 -0.76 -0.57 5.49
N SER A 66 -1.89 -0.49 6.19
CA SER A 66 -2.99 0.39 5.79
C SER A 66 -3.15 1.54 6.76
N GLY A 67 -2.96 2.78 6.30
CA GLY A 67 -3.30 3.97 7.07
C GLY A 67 -4.80 4.12 7.28
N ALA A 68 -5.16 5.09 8.12
CA ALA A 68 -6.53 5.45 8.42
C ALA A 68 -6.69 6.97 8.45
N THR A 69 -7.84 7.46 8.02
CA THR A 69 -8.21 8.86 8.20
C THR A 69 -9.12 9.00 9.42
N PRO A 70 -8.83 9.91 10.37
CA PRO A 70 -9.69 10.17 11.51
C PRO A 70 -11.13 10.50 11.10
N ARG A 71 -12.10 10.01 11.89
CA ARG A 71 -13.53 10.31 11.69
C ARG A 71 -13.80 11.76 12.13
N GLY A 72 -14.60 12.50 11.35
CA GLY A 72 -14.95 13.89 11.67
C GLY A 72 -14.54 14.92 10.60
N GLY A 73 -13.91 14.48 9.52
CA GLY A 73 -13.59 15.33 8.38
C GLY A 73 -12.53 16.37 8.72
N LYS A 74 -12.73 17.64 8.37
CA LYS A 74 -11.73 18.69 8.63
C LYS A 74 -11.52 18.97 10.12
N LYS A 75 -12.53 18.76 10.96
CA LYS A 75 -12.48 19.04 12.40
C LYS A 75 -11.64 18.04 13.18
N SER A 76 -11.34 16.87 12.60
CA SER A 76 -10.58 15.82 13.26
C SER A 76 -9.08 15.89 13.02
N TYR A 77 -8.57 16.91 12.30
CA TYR A 77 -7.14 17.16 12.19
C TYR A 77 -6.77 18.19 13.24
N LEU A 78 -6.05 17.77 14.28
CA LEU A 78 -5.76 18.60 15.44
C LEU A 78 -4.53 19.50 15.25
N GLY A 79 -3.90 19.46 14.07
CA GLY A 79 -2.68 20.22 13.76
C GLY A 79 -1.44 19.56 14.35
N GLY A 80 -0.27 20.18 14.18
CA GLY A 80 1.01 19.63 14.63
C GLY A 80 2.04 19.58 13.51
N ASN A 81 3.09 18.78 13.72
CA ASN A 81 4.23 18.68 12.79
C ASN A 81 4.20 17.42 11.92
N THR A 82 3.23 16.52 12.14
CA THR A 82 3.12 15.27 11.38
C THR A 82 2.12 15.45 10.25
N ALA A 83 2.58 15.35 9.01
CA ALA A 83 1.70 15.39 7.84
C ALA A 83 0.94 14.07 7.68
N LEU A 84 -0.37 14.15 7.45
CA LEU A 84 -1.22 13.02 7.12
C LEU A 84 -1.53 13.03 5.61
N ILE A 85 -1.05 11.99 4.92
CA ILE A 85 -1.35 11.77 3.50
C ILE A 85 -2.76 11.20 3.38
N ARG A 86 -3.57 11.79 2.49
CA ARG A 86 -4.94 11.36 2.20
C ARG A 86 -5.10 10.97 0.73
N SER A 87 -6.25 10.39 0.40
CA SER A 87 -6.58 10.02 -0.99
C SER A 87 -6.45 11.18 -1.99
N GLN A 88 -6.66 12.42 -1.54
CA GLN A 88 -6.54 13.63 -2.34
C GLN A 88 -5.08 13.99 -2.69
N ASN A 89 -4.12 13.47 -1.94
CA ASN A 89 -2.70 13.73 -2.15
C ASN A 89 -2.06 12.74 -3.14
N ILE A 90 -2.70 11.59 -3.42
CA ILE A 90 -2.16 10.59 -4.36
C ILE A 90 -2.71 10.82 -5.77
N TYR A 91 -1.80 10.96 -6.72
CA TYR A 91 -2.07 11.00 -8.16
C TYR A 91 -1.45 9.76 -8.84
N HIS A 92 -1.52 9.66 -10.17
CA HIS A 92 -1.08 8.48 -10.92
C HIS A 92 0.43 8.22 -10.89
N ASP A 93 1.22 9.24 -10.59
CA ASP A 93 2.68 9.20 -10.68
C ASP A 93 3.39 10.01 -9.59
N ARG A 94 2.64 10.77 -8.79
CA ARG A 94 3.21 11.71 -7.81
C ARG A 94 2.36 11.86 -6.56
N LEU A 95 3.05 12.19 -5.49
CA LEU A 95 2.46 12.66 -4.24
C LEU A 95 2.37 14.20 -4.29
N ILE A 96 1.15 14.73 -4.20
CA ILE A 96 0.90 16.16 -4.12
C ILE A 96 0.84 16.59 -2.65
N ARG A 97 1.75 17.48 -2.25
CA ARG A 97 1.85 18.01 -0.88
C ARG A 97 0.84 19.13 -0.60
N ASP A 98 0.32 19.76 -1.66
CA ASP A 98 -0.70 20.80 -1.53
C ASP A 98 -1.95 20.24 -0.83
N GLY A 99 -2.44 20.96 0.17
CA GLY A 99 -3.60 20.54 0.95
C GLY A 99 -3.35 19.33 1.86
N LEU A 100 -2.09 19.01 2.16
CA LEU A 100 -1.77 18.15 3.31
C LEU A 100 -2.41 18.72 4.58
N VAL A 101 -2.84 17.80 5.44
CA VAL A 101 -3.36 18.13 6.77
C VAL A 101 -2.41 17.58 7.81
N PHE A 102 -2.42 18.19 8.98
CA PHE A 102 -1.50 17.86 10.06
C PHE A 102 -2.26 17.29 11.24
N ILE A 103 -1.64 16.30 11.88
CA ILE A 103 -2.16 15.59 13.03
C ILE A 103 -1.22 15.75 14.22
N ASP A 104 -1.78 15.66 15.42
CA ASP A 104 -1.00 15.84 16.65
C ASP A 104 -0.21 14.57 17.00
N ALA A 105 0.52 14.62 18.12
CA ALA A 105 1.37 13.51 18.54
C ALA A 105 0.57 12.25 18.88
N GLU A 106 -0.63 12.38 19.47
CA GLU A 106 -1.47 11.24 19.84
C GLU A 106 -2.01 10.55 18.59
N GLN A 107 -2.54 11.32 17.66
CA GLN A 107 -3.01 10.85 16.36
C GLN A 107 -1.89 10.22 15.52
N ALA A 108 -0.68 10.76 15.61
CA ALA A 108 0.49 10.21 14.91
C ALA A 108 0.93 8.87 15.53
N ASP A 109 0.88 8.73 16.85
CA ASP A 109 1.22 7.47 17.52
C ASP A 109 0.25 6.33 17.15
N ASP A 110 -1.05 6.64 17.04
CA ASP A 110 -2.06 5.70 16.53
C ASP A 110 -1.74 5.18 15.12
N LEU A 111 -1.03 5.99 14.32
CA LEU A 111 -0.62 5.70 12.95
C LEU A 111 0.86 5.28 12.84
N ARG A 112 1.57 5.01 13.94
CA ARG A 112 3.01 4.64 13.91
C ARG A 112 3.31 3.44 13.02
N ASN A 113 2.36 2.52 12.89
CA ASN A 113 2.51 1.32 12.07
C ASN A 113 2.42 1.61 10.57
N VAL A 114 2.15 2.83 10.14
CA VAL A 114 2.01 3.21 8.72
C VAL A 114 2.80 4.46 8.35
N ILE A 115 3.86 4.76 9.12
CA ILE A 115 4.85 5.77 8.75
C ILE A 115 5.39 5.43 7.36
N VAL A 116 5.34 6.45 6.50
CA VAL A 116 5.75 6.40 5.11
C VAL A 116 7.23 6.78 5.02
N GLU A 117 7.98 6.02 4.25
CA GLU A 117 9.39 6.31 3.96
C GLU A 117 9.64 6.45 2.46
N GLU A 118 10.80 7.02 2.12
CA GLU A 118 11.30 7.06 0.75
C GLU A 118 11.27 5.66 0.11
N GLY A 119 10.80 5.62 -1.14
CA GLY A 119 10.71 4.40 -1.93
C GLY A 119 9.49 3.54 -1.63
N ASP A 120 8.67 3.89 -0.62
CA ASP A 120 7.38 3.24 -0.42
C ASP A 120 6.46 3.51 -1.61
N VAL A 121 5.68 2.49 -2.00
CA VAL A 121 4.60 2.64 -2.98
C VAL A 121 3.30 2.84 -2.24
N LEU A 122 2.66 3.98 -2.47
CA LEU A 122 1.36 4.32 -1.92
C LEU A 122 0.27 3.88 -2.90
N LEU A 123 -0.74 3.17 -2.41
CA LEU A 123 -1.89 2.72 -3.18
C LEU A 123 -3.18 3.21 -2.52
N ASN A 124 -3.94 4.01 -3.25
CA ASN A 124 -5.24 4.45 -2.80
C ASN A 124 -6.31 3.41 -3.10
N ILE A 125 -6.80 2.73 -2.07
CA ILE A 125 -7.81 1.66 -2.22
C ILE A 125 -9.24 2.13 -1.91
N THR A 126 -9.43 3.33 -1.34
CA THR A 126 -10.74 3.92 -1.00
C THR A 126 -10.73 5.45 -1.16
N GLY A 127 -11.88 6.14 -1.11
CA GLY A 127 -11.95 7.62 -1.17
C GLY A 127 -12.30 8.18 -2.56
N ASP A 128 -11.92 9.44 -2.83
CA ASP A 128 -12.35 10.20 -4.03
C ASP A 128 -11.90 9.58 -5.36
N SER A 129 -10.80 8.83 -5.39
CA SER A 129 -10.30 8.18 -6.60
C SER A 129 -9.55 6.89 -6.30
N VAL A 130 -10.20 5.76 -6.54
CA VAL A 130 -9.64 4.42 -6.31
C VAL A 130 -8.57 4.09 -7.34
N ALA A 131 -7.60 3.26 -6.95
CA ALA A 131 -6.53 2.71 -7.80
C ALA A 131 -5.46 3.70 -8.28
N ARG A 132 -5.41 4.91 -7.70
CA ARG A 132 -4.23 5.78 -7.86
C ARG A 132 -3.06 5.24 -7.04
N CYS A 133 -1.86 5.36 -7.58
CA CYS A 133 -0.64 4.99 -6.88
C CYS A 133 0.53 5.90 -7.27
N CYS A 134 1.48 6.05 -6.35
CA CYS A 134 2.73 6.74 -6.61
C CYS A 134 3.84 6.17 -5.73
N GLN A 135 5.08 6.37 -6.12
CA GLN A 135 6.24 6.10 -5.27
C GLN A 135 6.59 7.37 -4.50
N VAL A 136 6.99 7.21 -3.24
CA VAL A 136 7.51 8.30 -2.41
C VAL A 136 8.94 8.60 -2.83
N ALA A 137 9.21 9.84 -3.24
CA ALA A 137 10.52 10.28 -3.67
C ALA A 137 11.41 10.72 -2.48
N ALA A 138 12.71 10.87 -2.72
CA ALA A 138 13.70 11.23 -1.70
C ALA A 138 13.57 12.67 -1.19
N ASP A 139 12.96 13.53 -1.99
CA ASP A 139 12.74 14.95 -1.74
C ASP A 139 11.41 15.26 -1.04
N CYS A 140 10.71 14.22 -0.56
CA CYS A 140 9.39 14.29 0.07
C CYS A 140 9.43 14.73 1.54
#